data_AF-A0A6M3MB41-F1
#
_entry.id   AF-A0A6M3MB41-F1
#
_cell.length_a   1.000
_cell.length_b   1.000
_cell.length_c   1.000
_cell.angle_alpha   90.00
_cell.angle_beta   90.00
_cell.angle_gamma   90.00
#
_symmetry.space_group_name_H-M   'P 1'
#
loop_
_entity.id
_entity.type
_entity.pdbx_description
1 polymer ?
#
loop_
_entity_poly.entity_id
_entity_poly.type
_entity_poly.pdbx_seq_one_letter_code
_entity_poly.pdbx_strand_id
1 'polypeptide(L)'
;RHRRISTEGDTGIAWVDIWLLKLGGAEEKILRFMASKYPMKMTKSEVAIGIGLTAKGGYFSAGFNKLRKNKLIIPEGNDWKLAEGPPG
;
A
#
# COMPACT_ATOMS: atom_id res chain seq x y z
N ARG A 1 -4.49 -18.20 25.07
CA ARG A 1 -3.64 -18.57 23.91
C ARG A 1 -4.33 -18.08 22.63
N HIS A 2 -4.04 -16.87 22.15
CA HIS A 2 -4.53 -16.43 20.85
C HIS A 2 -3.70 -17.11 19.76
N ARG A 3 -4.33 -18.02 19.02
CA ARG A 3 -3.77 -18.64 17.82
C ARG A 3 -3.54 -17.51 16.81
N ARG A 4 -2.30 -17.04 16.66
CA ARG A 4 -1.92 -16.28 15.46
C ARG A 4 -2.03 -17.25 14.30
N ILE A 5 -3.16 -17.20 13.62
CA ILE A 5 -3.29 -17.79 12.30
C ILE A 5 -2.53 -16.79 11.41
N SER A 6 -1.24 -17.05 11.19
CA SER A 6 -0.47 -16.30 10.20
C SER A 6 -1.00 -16.73 8.83
N THR A 7 -2.05 -16.07 8.38
CA THR A 7 -2.57 -16.26 7.02
C THR A 7 -1.65 -15.47 6.10
N GLU A 8 -1.13 -16.09 5.03
CA GLU A 8 -0.15 -15.55 4.06
C GLU A 8 -0.58 -14.27 3.30
N GLY A 9 -1.58 -13.54 3.79
CA GLY A 9 -2.07 -12.27 3.24
C GLY A 9 -2.42 -11.20 4.27
N ASP A 10 -2.15 -11.42 5.56
CA ASP A 10 -2.38 -10.46 6.64
C ASP A 10 -1.20 -9.48 6.73
N THR A 11 -1.47 -8.19 6.61
CA THR A 11 -0.44 -7.15 6.70
C THR A 11 -0.06 -6.79 8.13
N GLY A 12 -0.73 -7.36 9.14
CA GLY A 12 -0.64 -6.97 10.54
C GLY A 12 -1.33 -5.65 10.86
N ILE A 13 -1.96 -5.01 9.86
CA ILE A 13 -2.65 -3.72 9.98
C ILE A 13 -4.12 -3.93 9.56
N ALA A 14 -4.98 -4.19 10.53
CA ALA A 14 -6.36 -4.62 10.28
C ALA A 14 -7.16 -3.71 9.32
N TRP A 15 -6.97 -2.39 9.39
CA TRP A 15 -7.65 -1.47 8.48
C TRP A 15 -7.12 -1.57 7.04
N VAL A 16 -5.83 -1.87 6.85
CA VAL A 16 -5.25 -2.13 5.53
C VAL A 16 -5.87 -3.39 4.94
N ASP A 17 -6.00 -4.45 5.72
CA ASP A 17 -6.56 -5.72 5.24
C ASP A 17 -8.02 -5.55 4.77
N ILE A 18 -8.82 -4.71 5.46
CA ILE A 18 -10.17 -4.34 5.01
C ILE A 18 -10.15 -3.60 3.67
N TRP A 19 -9.17 -2.73 3.44
CA TRP A 19 -9.02 -2.02 2.17
C TRP A 19 -8.54 -2.96 1.05
N LEU A 20 -7.65 -3.90 1.35
CA LEU A 20 -7.18 -4.88 0.36
C LEU A 20 -8.34 -5.70 -0.23
N LEU A 21 -9.38 -5.99 0.54
CA LEU A 21 -10.60 -6.65 0.05
C LEU A 21 -11.37 -5.82 -1.00
N LYS A 22 -11.15 -4.50 -1.06
CA LYS A 22 -11.84 -3.56 -1.95
C LYS A 22 -11.02 -3.14 -3.17
N LEU A 23 -9.72 -3.45 -3.18
CA LEU A 23 -8.76 -2.96 -4.16
C LEU A 23 -8.52 -3.97 -5.29
N GLY A 24 -8.18 -3.46 -6.48
CA GLY A 24 -7.80 -4.29 -7.63
C GLY A 24 -6.29 -4.47 -7.76
N GLY A 25 -5.87 -5.37 -8.66
CA GLY A 25 -4.51 -5.94 -8.70
C GLY A 25 -3.31 -4.98 -8.57
N ALA A 26 -3.34 -3.76 -9.14
CA ALA A 26 -2.22 -2.81 -8.98
C ALA A 26 -2.21 -2.19 -7.59
N GLU A 27 -3.38 -1.73 -7.15
CA GLU A 27 -3.59 -1.04 -5.88
C GLU A 27 -3.29 -1.97 -4.71
N GLU A 28 -3.75 -3.23 -4.82
CA GLU A 28 -3.50 -4.26 -3.82
C GLU A 28 -2.00 -4.49 -3.64
N LYS A 29 -1.25 -4.69 -4.73
CA LYS A 29 0.21 -4.88 -4.69
C LYS A 29 0.93 -3.70 -4.05
N ILE A 30 0.56 -2.47 -4.45
CA ILE A 30 1.16 -1.25 -3.91
C ILE A 30 0.88 -1.14 -2.40
N LEU A 31 -0.38 -1.34 -2.00
CA LEU A 31 -0.79 -1.17 -0.60
C LEU A 31 -0.16 -2.25 0.29
N ARG A 32 -0.12 -3.51 -0.15
CA ARG A 32 0.57 -4.60 0.57
C ARG A 32 2.05 -4.30 0.76
N PHE A 33 2.73 -3.82 -0.28
CA PHE A 33 4.14 -3.48 -0.21
C PHE A 33 4.40 -2.33 0.78
N MET A 34 3.61 -1.25 0.70
CA MET A 34 3.70 -0.13 1.64
C MET A 34 3.44 -0.57 3.09
N ALA A 35 2.46 -1.46 3.31
CA ALA A 35 2.17 -2.00 4.63
C ALA A 35 3.33 -2.84 5.20
N SER A 36 3.98 -3.65 4.36
CA SER A 36 5.17 -4.42 4.76
C SER A 36 6.36 -3.53 5.16
N LYS A 37 6.38 -2.26 4.74
CA LYS A 37 7.42 -1.29 5.06
C LYS A 37 7.00 -0.25 6.10
N TYR A 38 5.78 -0.32 6.62
CA TYR A 38 5.29 0.63 7.62
C TYR A 38 6.19 0.64 8.88
N PRO A 39 6.57 1.81 9.44
CA PRO A 39 6.17 3.18 9.08
C PRO A 39 7.14 3.93 8.15
N MET A 40 7.95 3.24 7.35
CA MET A 40 8.89 3.88 6.42
C MET A 40 8.17 4.65 5.30
N LYS A 41 8.84 5.70 4.82
CA LYS A 41 8.47 6.45 3.63
C LYS A 41 9.33 6.02 2.45
N MET A 42 8.75 6.04 1.26
CA MET A 42 9.40 5.57 0.04
C MET A 42 9.00 6.45 -1.13
N THR A 43 9.92 6.66 -2.05
CA THR A 43 9.61 7.34 -3.31
C THR A 43 8.68 6.48 -4.17
N LYS A 44 7.94 7.13 -5.07
CA LYS A 44 7.09 6.44 -6.06
C LYS A 44 7.89 5.41 -6.88
N SER A 45 9.17 5.68 -7.15
CA SER A 45 10.06 4.78 -7.90
C SER A 45 10.45 3.55 -7.10
N GLU A 46 10.81 3.70 -5.83
CA GLU A 46 11.16 2.57 -4.95
C GLU A 46 9.98 1.63 -4.76
N VAL A 47 8.77 2.17 -4.61
CA VAL A 47 7.54 1.38 -4.50
C VAL A 47 7.31 0.56 -5.78
N ALA A 48 7.49 1.18 -6.95
CA ALA A 48 7.34 0.48 -8.22
C ALA A 48 8.36 -0.66 -8.37
N ILE A 49 9.63 -0.39 -8.05
CA ILE A 49 10.71 -1.38 -8.06
C ILE A 49 10.38 -2.54 -7.10
N GLY A 50 9.93 -2.22 -5.89
CA GLY A 50 9.61 -3.20 -4.84
C GLY A 50 8.49 -4.18 -5.19
N ILE A 51 7.59 -3.80 -6.11
CA ILE A 51 6.50 -4.67 -6.59
C ILE A 51 6.74 -5.21 -8.01
N GLY A 52 7.94 -5.00 -8.57
CA GLY A 52 8.31 -5.48 -9.90
C GLY A 52 7.55 -4.77 -11.04
N LEU A 53 7.14 -3.51 -10.84
CA LEU A 53 6.45 -2.70 -11.84
C LEU A 53 7.30 -1.49 -12.25
N THR A 54 6.96 -0.89 -13.39
CA THR A 54 7.55 0.39 -13.81
C THR A 54 6.76 1.57 -13.25
N ALA A 55 7.47 2.54 -12.64
CA ALA A 55 6.87 3.75 -12.09
C ALA A 55 6.14 4.59 -13.17
N LYS A 56 6.55 4.46 -14.43
CA LYS A 56 5.96 5.15 -15.60
C LYS A 56 4.85 4.34 -16.28
N GLY A 57 4.59 3.11 -15.85
CA GLY A 57 3.52 2.28 -16.42
C GLY A 57 2.13 2.79 -16.04
N GLY A 58 1.21 2.76 -17.00
CA GLY A 58 -0.19 3.15 -16.77
C GLY A 58 -0.86 2.35 -15.66
N TYR A 59 -0.57 1.04 -15.57
CA TYR A 59 -1.11 0.15 -14.54
C TYR A 59 -0.70 0.58 -13.12
N PHE A 60 0.59 0.82 -12.89
CA PHE A 60 1.09 1.30 -11.61
C PHE A 60 0.56 2.70 -11.28
N SER A 61 0.64 3.63 -12.24
CA SER A 61 0.21 5.01 -12.01
C SER A 61 -1.28 5.12 -11.73
N ALA A 62 -2.12 4.32 -12.40
CA ALA A 62 -3.56 4.26 -12.11
C ALA A 62 -3.82 3.75 -10.68
N GLY A 63 -3.18 2.65 -10.29
CA GLY A 63 -3.32 2.11 -8.93
C GLY A 63 -2.83 3.09 -7.86
N PHE A 64 -1.66 3.68 -8.06
CA PHE A 64 -1.06 4.65 -7.15
C PHE A 64 -1.96 5.89 -6.96
N ASN A 65 -2.49 6.44 -8.06
CA ASN A 65 -3.39 7.58 -8.01
C ASN A 65 -4.69 7.26 -7.27
N LYS A 66 -5.21 6.04 -7.38
CA LYS A 66 -6.42 5.62 -6.67
C LYS A 66 -6.17 5.45 -5.18
N LEU A 67 -5.04 4.88 -4.77
CA LEU A 67 -4.63 4.85 -3.35
C LEU A 67 -4.48 6.24 -2.75
N ARG A 68 -3.84 7.17 -3.49
CA ARG A 68 -3.73 8.58 -3.09
C ARG A 68 -5.11 9.23 -2.95
N LYS A 69 -6.01 9.02 -3.91
CA LYS A 69 -7.37 9.59 -3.89
C LYS A 69 -8.17 9.10 -2.68
N ASN A 70 -8.01 7.83 -2.33
CA ASN A 70 -8.61 7.22 -1.13
C ASN A 70 -7.85 7.54 0.17
N LYS A 71 -6.82 8.40 0.14
CA LYS A 71 -6.00 8.79 1.31
C LYS A 71 -5.35 7.61 2.04
N LEU A 72 -5.11 6.50 1.35
CA LEU A 72 -4.43 5.31 1.91
C LEU A 72 -2.92 5.50 1.98
N ILE A 73 -2.39 6.32 1.08
CA ILE A 73 -1.02 6.80 1.07
C ILE A 73 -1.03 8.33 1.15
N ILE A 74 -0.06 8.88 1.88
CA ILE A 74 0.03 10.31 2.18
C ILE A 74 1.40 10.80 1.67
N PRO A 75 1.44 11.95 0.97
CA PRO A 75 2.72 12.56 0.59
C PRO A 75 3.45 13.10 1.82
N GLU A 76 4.75 12.86 1.89
CA GLU A 76 5.65 13.44 2.88
C GLU A 76 6.90 13.98 2.16
N GLY A 77 6.89 15.27 1.82
CA GLY A 77 7.92 15.87 0.96
C GLY A 77 7.90 15.24 -0.44
N ASN A 78 9.02 14.63 -0.86
CA ASN A 78 9.13 13.90 -2.13
C ASN A 78 8.77 12.41 -1.99
N ASP A 79 8.54 11.93 -0.77
CA ASP A 79 8.27 10.54 -0.47
C ASP A 79 6.79 10.31 -0.20
N TRP A 80 6.42 9.04 -0.11
CA TRP A 80 5.07 8.59 0.18
C TRP A 80 5.12 7.60 1.34
N LYS A 81 4.21 7.77 2.28
CA LYS A 81 4.02 6.83 3.39
C LYS A 81 2.62 6.26 3.38
N LEU A 82 2.46 5.10 4.01
CA LEU A 82 1.15 4.58 4.36
C LEU A 82 0.49 5.54 5.38
N ALA A 83 -0.83 5.71 5.29
CA ALA A 83 -1.58 6.42 6.32
C ALA A 83 -1.37 5.79 7.71
N GLU A 84 -1.39 6.60 8.76
CA GLU A 84 -1.23 6.11 10.14
C GLU A 84 -2.49 5.44 10.69
N GLY A 85 -3.63 5.63 10.01
CA GLY A 85 -4.91 5.06 10.37
C GLY A 85 -5.87 5.00 9.17
N PRO A 86 -7.05 4.38 9.35
CA PRO A 86 -8.05 4.30 8.29
C PRO A 86 -8.46 5.71 7.82
N PRO A 87 -8.52 5.96 6.51
CA PRO A 87 -9.06 7.20 6.01
C PRO A 87 -10.55 7.31 6.37
N GLY A 88 -10.93 8.45 6.95
CA GLY A 88 -12.32 8.79 7.27
C GLY A 88 -13.14 9.21 6.06
#